data_AF-A0A2E3S262-F1
#
_entry.id   AF-A0A2E3S262-F1
#
_cell.length_a   1.000
_cell.length_b   1.000
_cell.length_c   1.000
_cell.angle_alpha   90.00
_cell.angle_beta   90.00
_cell.angle_gamma   90.00
#
_symmetry.space_group_name_H-M   'P 1'
#
loop_
_entity.id
_entity.type
_entity.pdbx_description
1 polymer ?
#
loop_
_entity_poly.entity_id
_entity_poly.type
_entity_poly.pdbx_seq_one_letter_code
_entity_poly.pdbx_strand_id
1 'polypeptide(L)'
;MFQLVFLATSSFLVIEGSIAAFWPNWTRRKMADLQDVPDKTLGFVGIFFIIVGGVLAGITEGILQIAFLTIVLEGSLYGLFPVVMKRAMRYGSKASKAVVKVWGETALGIGAAGLAIFL
;
A
#
# COMPACT_ATOMS: atom_id res chain seq x y z
N MET A 1 -17.36 -3.99 10.28
CA MET A 1 -16.19 -3.08 10.34
C MET A 1 -14.86 -3.84 10.28
N PHE A 2 -14.58 -4.78 11.19
CA PHE A 2 -13.32 -5.57 11.17
C PHE A 2 -13.10 -6.33 9.85
N GLN A 3 -14.15 -6.95 9.30
CA GLN A 3 -14.07 -7.66 8.01
C GLN A 3 -13.70 -6.73 6.84
N LEU A 4 -14.26 -5.52 6.78
CA LEU A 4 -13.95 -4.53 5.73
C LEU A 4 -12.49 -4.08 5.78
N VAL A 5 -11.96 -3.82 6.99
CA VAL A 5 -10.55 -3.47 7.19
C VAL A 5 -9.65 -4.63 6.80
N PHE A 6 -10.03 -5.86 7.15
CA PHE A 6 -9.29 -7.05 6.78
C PHE A 6 -9.25 -7.26 5.26
N LEU A 7 -10.40 -7.12 4.58
CA LEU A 7 -10.51 -7.21 3.13
C LEU A 7 -9.72 -6.10 2.43
N ALA A 8 -9.75 -4.87 2.96
CA ALA A 8 -8.95 -3.76 2.44
C ALA A 8 -7.46 -4.00 2.61
N THR A 9 -7.03 -4.50 3.77
CA THR A 9 -5.62 -4.86 4.03
C THR A 9 -5.16 -5.99 3.12
N SER A 10 -5.99 -7.01 2.94
CA SER A 10 -5.70 -8.13 2.04
C SER A 10 -5.62 -7.66 0.58
N SER A 11 -6.53 -6.79 0.15
CA SER A 11 -6.51 -6.18 -1.18
C SER A 11 -5.28 -5.32 -1.41
N PHE A 12 -4.90 -4.49 -0.43
CA PHE A 12 -3.68 -3.70 -0.45
C PHE A 12 -2.44 -4.58 -0.68
N LEU A 13 -2.31 -5.66 0.08
CA LEU A 13 -1.20 -6.60 -0.04
C LEU A 13 -1.18 -7.34 -1.38
N VAL A 14 -2.36 -7.72 -1.92
CA VAL A 14 -2.45 -8.31 -3.26
C VAL A 14 -1.98 -7.33 -4.33
N ILE A 15 -2.42 -6.07 -4.27
CA ILE A 15 -2.08 -5.06 -5.27
C ILE A 15 -0.58 -4.72 -5.21
N GLU A 16 -0.09 -4.29 -4.06
CA GLU A 16 1.33 -3.92 -3.87
C GLU A 16 2.25 -5.13 -4.08
N GLY A 17 1.86 -6.30 -3.59
CA GLY A 17 2.57 -7.55 -3.78
C GLY A 17 2.67 -7.95 -5.25
N SER A 18 1.57 -7.85 -6.00
CA SER A 18 1.56 -8.13 -7.45
C SER A 18 2.52 -7.21 -8.20
N ILE A 19 2.46 -5.91 -7.92
CA ILE A 19 3.33 -4.93 -8.58
C ILE A 19 4.80 -5.24 -8.30
N ALA A 20 5.15 -5.53 -7.04
CA ALA A 20 6.52 -5.88 -6.66
C ALA A 20 7.00 -7.23 -7.22
N ALA A 21 6.13 -8.23 -7.32
CA ALA A 21 6.46 -9.56 -7.84
C ALA A 21 6.69 -9.54 -9.36
N PHE A 22 5.80 -8.88 -10.11
CA PHE A 22 5.80 -8.90 -11.57
C PHE A 22 6.65 -7.76 -12.18
N TRP A 23 6.75 -6.61 -11.50
CA TRP A 23 7.54 -5.45 -11.96
C TRP A 23 8.53 -4.93 -10.91
N PRO A 24 9.44 -5.78 -10.37
CA PRO A 24 10.36 -5.39 -9.29
C PRO A 24 11.29 -4.23 -9.65
N ASN A 25 11.65 -4.07 -10.93
CA ASN A 25 12.46 -2.92 -11.38
C ASN A 25 11.69 -1.60 -11.30
N TRP A 26 10.39 -1.62 -11.66
CA TRP A 26 9.54 -0.45 -11.57
C TRP A 26 9.30 -0.08 -10.10
N THR A 27 9.02 -1.06 -9.25
CA THR A 27 8.85 -0.87 -7.80
C THR A 27 10.08 -0.22 -7.17
N ARG A 28 11.28 -0.72 -7.50
CA ARG A 28 12.53 -0.13 -7.01
C ARG A 28 12.71 1.31 -7.46
N ARG A 29 12.40 1.61 -8.72
CA ARG A 29 12.46 2.96 -9.26
C ARG A 29 11.48 3.87 -8.53
N LYS A 30 10.23 3.45 -8.35
CA LYS A 30 9.23 4.20 -7.57
C LYS A 30 9.68 4.48 -6.14
N MET A 31 10.24 3.49 -5.46
CA MET A 31 10.79 3.66 -4.11
C MET A 31 11.95 4.66 -4.06
N ALA A 32 12.77 4.72 -5.12
CA ALA A 32 13.86 5.68 -5.27
C ALA A 32 13.33 7.09 -5.56
N ASP A 33 12.41 7.24 -6.50
CA ASP A 33 11.79 8.52 -6.88
C ASP A 33 11.10 9.18 -5.67
N LEU A 34 10.49 8.37 -4.79
CA LEU A 34 9.85 8.86 -3.55
C LEU A 34 10.85 9.38 -2.51
N GLN A 35 12.15 9.10 -2.64
CA GLN A 35 13.17 9.65 -1.73
C GLN A 35 13.33 11.16 -1.92
N ASP A 36 13.09 11.66 -3.13
CA ASP A 36 13.25 13.07 -3.49
C ASP A 36 12.05 13.93 -3.05
N VAL A 37 10.92 13.30 -2.70
CA VAL A 37 9.74 14.01 -2.22
C VAL A 37 9.93 14.43 -0.76
N PRO A 38 9.74 15.72 -0.39
CA PRO A 38 9.85 16.15 1.00
C PRO A 38 8.86 15.43 1.93
N ASP A 39 9.31 15.11 3.14
CA ASP A 39 8.51 14.35 4.12
C ASP A 39 7.20 15.06 4.46
N LYS A 40 7.21 16.40 4.53
CA LYS A 40 6.00 17.20 4.73
C LYS A 40 5.00 17.00 3.59
N THR A 41 5.46 16.99 2.34
CA THR A 41 4.61 16.79 1.17
C THR A 41 3.97 15.40 1.19
N LEU A 42 4.75 14.36 1.50
CA LEU A 42 4.21 13.00 1.67
C LEU A 42 3.18 12.94 2.81
N GLY A 43 3.46 13.61 3.93
CA GLY A 43 2.52 13.73 5.03
C GLY A 43 1.19 14.36 4.61
N PHE A 44 1.23 15.48 3.89
CA PHE A 44 0.04 16.15 3.37
C PHE A 44 -0.74 15.29 2.38
N VAL A 45 -0.05 14.65 1.42
CA VAL A 45 -0.70 13.75 0.45
C VAL A 45 -1.34 12.55 1.15
N GLY A 46 -0.67 11.97 2.15
CA GLY A 46 -1.23 10.89 2.94
C GLY A 46 -2.48 11.28 3.71
N ILE A 47 -2.46 12.44 4.39
CA ILE A 47 -3.65 12.99 5.07
C ILE A 47 -4.79 13.24 4.07
N PHE A 48 -4.49 13.76 2.88
CA PHE A 48 -5.47 13.94 1.83
C PHE A 48 -6.11 12.61 1.40
N PHE A 49 -5.32 11.55 1.23
CA PHE A 49 -5.83 10.20 0.93
C PHE A 49 -6.72 9.64 2.05
N ILE A 50 -6.37 9.87 3.32
CA ILE A 50 -7.21 9.48 4.47
C ILE A 50 -8.57 10.18 4.40
N ILE A 51 -8.59 11.50 4.15
CA ILE A 51 -9.83 12.28 4.11
C ILE A 51 -10.69 11.84 2.93
N VAL A 52 -10.14 11.83 1.72
CA VAL A 52 -10.90 11.48 0.51
C VAL A 52 -11.34 10.03 0.55
N GLY A 53 -10.44 9.10 0.87
CA GLY A 53 -10.76 7.68 0.98
C GLY A 53 -11.79 7.42 2.08
N GLY A 54 -11.68 8.09 3.24
CA GLY A 54 -12.62 7.93 4.35
C GLY A 54 -14.01 8.44 4.01
N VAL A 55 -14.12 9.63 3.40
CA VAL A 55 -15.39 10.19 2.95
C VAL A 55 -16.03 9.30 1.89
N LEU A 56 -15.28 8.88 0.87
CA LEU A 56 -15.80 8.03 -0.20
C LEU A 56 -16.18 6.63 0.29
N ALA A 57 -15.42 6.05 1.22
CA ALA A 57 -15.78 4.78 1.87
C ALA A 57 -17.06 4.89 2.73
N GLY A 58 -17.35 6.07 3.29
CA GLY A 58 -18.55 6.32 4.08
C GLY A 58 -19.83 6.42 3.25
N ILE A 59 -19.73 6.71 1.95
CA ILE A 59 -20.87 6.89 1.04
C ILE A 59 -20.97 5.79 -0.04
N THR A 60 -20.08 4.80 -0.02
CA THR A 60 -20.07 3.70 -0.98
C THR A 60 -20.19 2.35 -0.28
N GLU A 61 -20.59 1.33 -1.03
CA GLU A 61 -20.82 -0.02 -0.53
C GLU A 61 -20.05 -1.07 -1.35
N GLY A 62 -19.89 -2.26 -0.77
CA GLY A 62 -19.28 -3.41 -1.44
C GLY A 62 -17.82 -3.18 -1.83
N ILE A 63 -17.47 -3.54 -3.07
CA ILE A 63 -16.08 -3.50 -3.58
C ILE A 63 -15.51 -2.08 -3.57
N LEU A 64 -16.33 -1.07 -3.88
CA LEU A 64 -15.90 0.33 -3.89
C LEU A 64 -15.49 0.79 -2.50
N GLN A 65 -16.26 0.42 -1.47
CA GLN A 65 -15.92 0.72 -0.09
C GLN A 65 -14.57 0.13 0.31
N ILE A 66 -14.29 -1.12 -0.08
CA ILE A 66 -13.01 -1.80 0.21
C ILE A 66 -11.85 -1.11 -0.53
N ALA A 67 -12.06 -0.69 -1.77
CA ALA A 67 -11.06 0.05 -2.55
C ALA A 67 -10.72 1.41 -1.90
N PHE A 68 -11.74 2.16 -1.44
CA PHE A 68 -11.50 3.41 -0.74
C PHE A 68 -10.82 3.22 0.61
N LEU A 69 -11.17 2.17 1.35
CA LEU A 69 -10.45 1.81 2.58
C LEU A 69 -8.99 1.42 2.32
N THR A 70 -8.70 0.83 1.16
CA THR A 70 -7.31 0.56 0.72
C THR A 70 -6.52 1.85 0.51
N ILE A 71 -7.15 2.88 -0.08
CA ILE A 71 -6.56 4.23 -0.20
C ILE A 71 -6.33 4.85 1.18
N VAL A 72 -7.25 4.67 2.14
CA VAL A 72 -7.07 5.15 3.52
C VAL A 72 -5.88 4.47 4.18
N LEU A 73 -5.67 3.17 3.96
CA LEU A 73 -4.51 2.44 4.48
C LEU A 73 -3.20 3.00 3.93
N GLU A 74 -3.12 3.20 2.62
CA GLU A 74 -1.95 3.82 1.98
C GLU A 74 -1.72 5.25 2.50
N GLY A 75 -2.79 6.04 2.58
CA GLY A 75 -2.77 7.39 3.14
C GLY A 75 -2.30 7.42 4.59
N SER A 76 -2.67 6.43 5.40
CA SER A 76 -2.23 6.30 6.79
C SER A 76 -0.73 6.05 6.90
N LEU A 77 -0.17 5.21 6.02
CA LEU A 77 1.26 4.94 5.98
C LEU A 77 2.06 6.20 5.63
N TYR A 78 1.67 6.92 4.58
CA TYR A 78 2.38 8.14 4.17
C TYR A 78 2.10 9.35 5.06
N GLY A 79 0.87 9.47 5.56
CA GLY A 79 0.38 10.63 6.31
C GLY A 79 0.90 10.65 7.74
N LEU A 80 0.84 9.50 8.43
CA LEU A 80 1.20 9.40 9.85
C LEU A 80 2.68 9.09 10.05
N PHE A 81 3.28 8.32 9.13
CA PHE A 81 4.65 7.83 9.27
C PHE A 81 5.54 8.08 8.03
N PRO A 82 5.57 9.30 7.46
CA PRO A 82 6.31 9.57 6.22
C PRO A 82 7.81 9.22 6.34
N VAL A 83 8.43 9.54 7.48
CA VAL A 83 9.85 9.25 7.74
C VAL A 83 10.12 7.75 7.77
N VAL A 84 9.25 6.96 8.40
CA VAL A 84 9.38 5.50 8.49
C VAL A 84 9.22 4.89 7.10
N MET A 85 8.20 5.33 6.35
CA MET A 85 7.97 4.87 4.98
C MET A 85 9.15 5.16 4.07
N LYS A 86 9.68 6.39 4.07
CA LYS A 86 10.86 6.71 3.26
C LYS A 86 12.06 5.87 3.66
N ARG A 87 12.27 5.64 4.96
CA ARG A 87 13.36 4.78 5.44
C ARG A 87 13.21 3.35 4.93
N ALA A 88 12.01 2.77 5.01
CA ALA A 88 11.72 1.44 4.46
C ALA A 88 11.96 1.39 2.94
N MET A 89 11.44 2.37 2.21
CA MET A 89 11.64 2.51 0.76
C MET A 89 13.12 2.71 0.37
N ARG A 90 13.91 3.39 1.19
CA ARG A 90 15.36 3.54 0.96
C ARG A 90 16.10 2.21 1.01
N TYR A 91 15.69 1.30 1.90
CA TYR A 91 16.24 -0.05 1.91
C TYR A 91 15.70 -0.87 0.73
N GLY A 92 14.40 -0.74 0.42
CA GLY A 92 13.77 -1.40 -0.72
C GLY A 92 14.39 -1.02 -2.08
N SER A 93 14.70 0.25 -2.31
CA SER A 93 15.29 0.73 -3.57
C SER A 93 16.71 0.19 -3.80
N LYS A 94 17.46 0.00 -2.71
CA LYS A 94 18.82 -0.58 -2.71
C LYS A 94 18.85 -2.10 -2.72
N ALA A 95 17.73 -2.76 -2.40
CA ALA A 95 17.64 -4.21 -2.42
C ALA A 95 17.83 -4.76 -3.84
N SER A 96 18.26 -6.02 -3.95
CA SER A 96 18.36 -6.68 -5.25
C SER A 96 16.97 -6.91 -5.84
N LYS A 97 16.89 -7.02 -7.18
CA LYS A 97 15.63 -7.35 -7.88
C LYS A 97 14.99 -8.62 -7.32
N ALA A 98 15.80 -9.62 -6.99
CA ALA A 98 15.33 -10.88 -6.43
C ALA A 98 14.67 -10.69 -5.07
N VAL A 99 15.25 -9.88 -4.18
CA VAL A 99 14.68 -9.59 -2.85
C VAL A 99 13.34 -8.89 -2.97
N VAL A 100 13.22 -7.88 -3.84
CA VAL A 100 11.94 -7.17 -4.06
C VAL A 100 10.88 -8.11 -4.64
N LYS A 101 11.28 -9.00 -5.56
CA LYS A 101 10.37 -10.00 -6.11
C LYS A 101 9.84 -10.96 -5.04
N VAL A 102 10.72 -11.52 -4.20
CA VAL A 102 10.34 -12.43 -3.12
C VAL A 102 9.43 -11.74 -2.11
N TRP A 103 9.72 -10.48 -1.76
CA TRP A 103 8.83 -9.70 -0.92
C TRP A 103 7.45 -9.52 -1.56
N GLY A 104 7.41 -9.20 -2.85
CA GLY A 104 6.16 -9.06 -3.60
C GLY A 104 5.34 -10.36 -3.64
N GLU A 105 5.99 -11.49 -3.94
CA GLU A 105 5.36 -12.83 -3.94
C GLU A 105 4.82 -13.18 -2.55
N THR A 106 5.55 -12.84 -1.49
CA THR A 106 5.13 -13.06 -0.11
C THR A 106 3.92 -12.21 0.25
N ALA A 107 3.96 -10.91 -0.06
CA ALA A 107 2.84 -9.99 0.18
C ALA A 107 1.59 -10.42 -0.61
N LEU A 108 1.76 -10.81 -1.88
CA LEU A 108 0.70 -11.36 -2.72
C LEU A 108 0.12 -12.64 -2.12
N GLY A 109 0.96 -13.58 -1.68
CA GLY A 109 0.52 -14.82 -1.06
C GLY A 109 -0.28 -14.59 0.22
N ILE A 110 0.19 -13.69 1.10
CA ILE A 110 -0.53 -13.32 2.33
C ILE A 110 -1.86 -12.66 1.99
N GLY A 111 -1.87 -11.69 1.06
CA GLY A 111 -3.08 -11.01 0.64
C GLY A 111 -4.10 -11.96 0.01
N ALA A 112 -3.67 -12.86 -0.87
CA ALA A 112 -4.53 -13.85 -1.52
C ALA A 112 -5.11 -14.85 -0.50
N ALA A 113 -4.29 -15.33 0.43
CA ALA A 113 -4.76 -16.18 1.52
C ALA A 113 -5.77 -15.45 2.41
N GLY A 114 -5.53 -14.17 2.71
CA GLY A 114 -6.47 -13.32 3.43
C GLY A 114 -7.82 -13.19 2.72
N LEU A 115 -7.81 -12.87 1.42
CA LEU A 115 -9.04 -12.79 0.62
C LEU A 115 -9.78 -14.12 0.55
N ALA A 116 -9.05 -15.25 0.45
CA ALA A 116 -9.65 -16.58 0.36
C ALA A 116 -10.42 -17.02 1.62
N ILE A 117 -10.17 -16.41 2.79
CA ILE A 117 -10.95 -16.67 4.02
C ILE A 117 -12.42 -16.22 3.87
N PHE A 118 -12.69 -15.31 2.93
CA PHE A 118 -14.00 -14.70 2.72
C PHE A 118 -14.71 -15.20 1.45
N LEU A 119 -14.14 -16.21 0.78
CA LEU A 119 -14.77 -16.98 -0.30
C LEU A 119 -15.45 -18.22 0.27
#